data_AF-A0A7C0WIN4-F1
#
_entry.id   AF-A0A7C0WIN4-F1
#
_cell.length_a   1.000
_cell.length_b   1.000
_cell.length_c   1.000
_cell.angle_alpha   90.00
_cell.angle_beta   90.00
_cell.angle_gamma   90.00
#
_symmetry.space_group_name_H-M   'P 1'
#
loop_
_entity.id
_entity.type
_entity.pdbx_description
1 polymer ?
#
loop_
_entity_poly.entity_id
_entity_poly.type
_entity_poly.pdbx_seq_one_letter_code
_entity_poly.pdbx_strand_id
1 'polypeptide(L)'
;GLGQSTTVGIGGDPVHGIGFVDCLQMFMEDPDTRGIILIGEIGGAEEEMAADYLKTQKASKPVVALVAGRHAPPERRMGHAGTLTLFGRADANQKIEALRSAGVHIAPNPYDVAETMRQSLE
;
A
#
# COMPACT_ATOMS: atom_id res chain seq x y z
N GLY A 1 -1.01 13.66 18.32
CA GLY A 1 -0.65 12.54 17.41
C GLY A 1 -1.05 12.89 15.99
N LEU A 2 -0.73 12.06 14.99
CA LEU A 2 -1.08 12.35 13.59
C LEU A 2 -2.59 12.40 13.34
N GLY A 3 -3.39 11.70 14.16
CA GLY A 3 -4.82 11.57 13.98
C GLY A 3 -5.18 10.56 12.88
N GLN A 4 -6.47 10.34 12.69
CA GLN A 4 -7.02 9.48 11.64
C GLN A 4 -8.33 10.10 11.18
N SER A 5 -8.45 10.42 9.88
CA SER A 5 -9.70 10.88 9.27
C SER A 5 -10.60 9.67 8.96
N THR A 6 -10.09 8.75 8.13
CA THR A 6 -10.82 7.58 7.64
C THR A 6 -9.91 6.35 7.62
N THR A 7 -10.47 5.15 7.74
CA THR A 7 -9.75 3.88 7.56
C THR A 7 -10.65 2.86 6.88
N VAL A 8 -10.10 2.17 5.89
CA VAL A 8 -10.80 1.14 5.11
C VAL A 8 -9.95 -0.13 5.15
N GLY A 9 -10.57 -1.24 5.52
CA GLY A 9 -10.00 -2.58 5.34
C GLY A 9 -10.60 -3.20 4.08
N ILE A 10 -9.80 -3.35 3.02
CA ILE A 10 -10.25 -3.87 1.72
C ILE A 10 -10.53 -5.39 1.74
N GLY A 11 -9.95 -6.11 2.70
CA GLY A 11 -10.01 -7.57 2.79
C GLY A 11 -8.87 -8.25 2.03
N GLY A 12 -8.51 -9.48 2.45
CA GLY A 12 -7.41 -10.26 1.86
C GLY A 12 -7.86 -11.35 0.89
N ASP A 13 -9.13 -11.35 0.50
CA ASP A 13 -9.68 -12.31 -0.45
C ASP A 13 -9.30 -11.90 -1.89
N PRO A 14 -9.10 -12.86 -2.82
CA PRO A 14 -8.78 -12.55 -4.22
C PRO A 14 -9.82 -11.68 -4.94
N VAL A 15 -11.05 -11.64 -4.40
CA VAL A 15 -12.15 -10.85 -4.91
C VAL A 15 -12.72 -10.07 -3.73
N HIS A 16 -12.57 -8.76 -3.77
CA HIS A 16 -13.15 -7.83 -2.82
C HIS A 16 -13.91 -6.73 -3.57
N GLY A 17 -14.74 -5.99 -2.83
CA GLY A 17 -15.64 -4.99 -3.42
C GLY A 17 -14.99 -3.63 -3.69
N ILE A 18 -13.83 -3.36 -3.08
CA ILE A 18 -13.13 -2.07 -3.18
C ILE A 18 -11.63 -2.31 -3.07
N GLY A 19 -10.85 -1.75 -4.00
CA GLY A 19 -9.39 -1.92 -4.03
C GLY A 19 -8.61 -0.69 -3.58
N PHE A 20 -7.28 -0.77 -3.67
CA PHE A 20 -6.41 0.36 -3.33
C PHE A 20 -6.67 1.58 -4.20
N VAL A 21 -6.87 1.42 -5.52
CA VAL A 21 -7.08 2.55 -6.43
C VAL A 21 -8.34 3.34 -6.06
N ASP A 22 -9.43 2.66 -5.75
CA ASP A 22 -10.68 3.29 -5.35
C ASP A 22 -10.51 4.06 -4.02
N CYS A 23 -9.86 3.44 -3.04
CA CYS A 23 -9.59 4.08 -1.76
C CYS A 23 -8.66 5.30 -1.91
N LEU A 24 -7.63 5.19 -2.75
CA LEU A 24 -6.71 6.28 -3.03
C LEU A 24 -7.43 7.46 -3.69
N GLN A 25 -8.33 7.21 -4.64
CA GLN A 25 -9.18 8.26 -5.22
C GLN A 25 -9.97 8.99 -4.14
N MET A 26 -10.71 8.25 -3.31
CA MET A 26 -11.54 8.82 -2.24
C MET A 26 -10.69 9.63 -1.24
N PHE A 27 -9.52 9.12 -0.85
CA PHE A 27 -8.64 9.81 0.10
C PHE A 27 -7.94 11.02 -0.49
N MET A 28 -7.63 11.01 -1.80
CA MET A 28 -7.07 12.18 -2.49
C MET A 28 -8.10 13.31 -2.59
N GLU A 29 -9.38 12.98 -2.75
CA GLU A 29 -10.48 13.95 -2.85
C GLU A 29 -10.97 14.47 -1.49
N ASP A 30 -10.77 13.72 -0.40
CA ASP A 30 -11.21 14.10 0.95
C ASP A 30 -10.41 15.30 1.52
N PRO A 31 -11.01 16.49 1.73
CA PRO A 31 -10.30 17.67 2.21
C PRO A 31 -9.73 17.53 3.63
N ASP A 32 -10.27 16.62 4.46
CA ASP A 32 -9.80 16.39 5.82
C ASP A 32 -8.60 15.42 5.89
N THR A 33 -8.35 14.70 4.79
CA THR A 33 -7.19 13.80 4.67
C THR A 33 -5.96 14.57 4.21
N ARG A 34 -4.92 14.58 5.05
CA ARG A 34 -3.63 15.27 4.80
C ARG A 34 -2.51 14.37 4.30
N GLY A 35 -2.60 13.08 4.55
CA GLY A 35 -1.62 12.07 4.13
C GLY A 35 -2.24 10.69 4.17
N ILE A 36 -1.73 9.76 3.38
CA ILE A 36 -2.34 8.44 3.16
C ILE A 36 -1.36 7.34 3.54
N ILE A 37 -1.83 6.36 4.31
CA ILE A 37 -1.07 5.14 4.63
C ILE A 37 -1.69 3.98 3.86
N LEU A 38 -0.87 3.32 3.03
CA LEU A 38 -1.21 2.11 2.30
C LEU A 38 -0.50 0.91 2.95
N ILE A 39 -1.28 -0.04 3.49
CA ILE A 39 -0.74 -1.29 4.04
C ILE A 39 -1.08 -2.41 3.07
N GLY A 40 -0.08 -2.85 2.32
CA GLY A 40 -0.16 -3.94 1.35
C GLY A 40 0.43 -5.24 1.87
N GLU A 41 0.31 -6.29 1.08
CA GLU A 41 0.88 -7.61 1.37
C GLU A 41 1.50 -8.25 0.11
N ILE A 42 2.26 -9.32 0.29
CA ILE A 42 2.70 -10.12 -0.85
C ILE A 42 1.51 -10.82 -1.52
N GLY A 43 1.60 -11.00 -2.84
CA GLY A 43 0.51 -11.58 -3.64
C GLY A 43 -0.25 -10.52 -4.45
N GLY A 44 -0.98 -10.96 -5.46
CA GLY A 44 -1.75 -10.07 -6.34
C GLY A 44 -0.88 -9.01 -7.06
N ALA A 45 -1.54 -7.99 -7.60
CA ALA A 45 -0.90 -6.89 -8.33
C ALA A 45 -1.44 -5.50 -7.91
N GLU A 46 -2.13 -5.42 -6.76
CA GLU A 46 -2.87 -4.22 -6.37
C GLU A 46 -1.95 -3.06 -5.99
N GLU A 47 -0.80 -3.33 -5.38
CA GLU A 47 0.22 -2.32 -5.09
C GLU A 47 0.82 -1.72 -6.36
N GLU A 48 1.04 -2.55 -7.39
CA GLU A 48 1.51 -2.08 -8.69
C GLU A 48 0.45 -1.22 -9.39
N MET A 49 -0.82 -1.64 -9.36
CA MET A 49 -1.93 -0.82 -9.89
C MET A 49 -2.09 0.50 -9.13
N ALA A 50 -1.92 0.49 -7.80
CA ALA A 50 -1.88 1.69 -6.99
C ALA A 50 -0.71 2.62 -7.37
N ALA A 51 0.47 2.06 -7.59
CA ALA A 51 1.64 2.82 -8.04
C ALA A 51 1.40 3.47 -9.41
N ASP A 52 0.82 2.75 -10.36
CA ASP A 52 0.49 3.29 -11.68
C ASP A 52 -0.55 4.41 -11.58
N TYR A 53 -1.59 4.25 -10.77
CA TYR A 53 -2.55 5.32 -10.50
C TYR A 53 -1.86 6.57 -9.89
N LEU A 54 -1.01 6.40 -8.87
CA LEU A 54 -0.33 7.50 -8.20
C LEU A 54 0.61 8.29 -9.13
N LYS A 55 1.24 7.62 -10.10
CA LYS A 55 2.03 8.29 -11.16
C LYS A 55 1.17 9.21 -12.03
N THR A 56 -0.09 8.87 -12.28
CA THR A 56 -0.99 9.71 -13.09
C THR A 56 -1.50 10.94 -12.34
N GLN A 57 -1.58 10.89 -11.02
CA GLN A 57 -2.21 11.94 -10.20
C GLN A 57 -1.25 13.02 -9.68
N LYS A 58 0.06 12.90 -9.92
CA LYS A 58 1.09 13.75 -9.29
C LYS A 58 0.76 13.96 -7.81
N ALA A 59 0.74 12.85 -7.06
CA ALA A 59 0.28 12.75 -5.66
C ALA A 59 0.26 14.09 -4.91
N SER A 60 -0.93 14.66 -4.76
CA SER A 60 -1.14 15.95 -4.08
C SER A 60 -1.01 15.84 -2.57
N LYS A 61 -1.08 14.61 -2.05
CA LYS A 61 -0.93 14.27 -0.63
C LYS A 61 0.17 13.21 -0.50
N PRO A 62 1.04 13.30 0.52
CA PRO A 62 2.06 12.30 0.75
C PRO A 62 1.43 10.93 1.01
N VAL A 63 2.01 9.90 0.38
CA VAL A 63 1.62 8.51 0.58
C VAL A 63 2.79 7.78 1.22
N VAL A 64 2.51 7.06 2.31
CA VAL A 64 3.43 6.12 2.95
C VAL A 64 2.91 4.71 2.74
N ALA A 65 3.78 3.77 2.39
CA ALA A 65 3.40 2.37 2.25
C ALA A 65 4.25 1.42 3.09
N LEU A 66 3.62 0.35 3.56
CA LEU A 66 4.25 -0.84 4.13
C LEU A 66 3.77 -2.05 3.34
N VAL A 67 4.70 -2.84 2.81
CA VAL A 67 4.38 -4.14 2.19
C VAL A 67 4.73 -5.25 3.18
N ALA A 68 3.72 -5.93 3.70
CA ALA A 68 3.89 -7.05 4.63
C ALA A 68 4.36 -8.32 3.90
N GLY A 69 5.00 -9.24 4.63
CA GLY A 69 5.43 -10.53 4.08
C GLY A 69 6.80 -10.56 3.39
N ARG A 70 7.60 -9.50 3.52
CA ARG A 70 8.97 -9.40 2.95
C ARG A 70 9.92 -10.54 3.34
N HIS A 71 9.72 -11.11 4.52
CA HIS A 71 10.54 -12.19 5.08
C HIS A 71 9.78 -13.53 5.13
N ALA A 72 8.68 -13.62 4.38
CA ALA A 72 7.90 -14.85 4.35
C ALA A 72 8.69 -15.96 3.65
N PRO A 73 8.76 -17.16 4.26
CA PRO A 73 9.41 -18.28 3.61
C PRO A 73 8.59 -18.70 2.36
N PRO A 74 9.26 -19.06 1.26
CA PRO A 74 8.61 -19.32 -0.04
C PRO A 74 7.60 -20.48 0.01
N GLU A 75 7.76 -21.38 0.97
CA GLU A 75 6.92 -22.56 1.16
C GLU A 75 5.70 -22.35 2.06
N ARG A 76 5.53 -21.18 2.69
CA ARG A 76 4.36 -20.90 3.53
C ARG A 76 3.33 -20.06 2.79
N ARG A 77 2.11 -20.58 2.74
CA ARG A 77 0.91 -19.78 2.48
C ARG A 77 0.64 -18.91 3.71
N MET A 78 0.66 -17.59 3.55
CA MET A 78 0.06 -16.72 4.56
C MET A 78 -1.47 -16.87 4.53
N GLY A 79 -2.11 -16.56 5.67
CA GLY A 79 -3.49 -16.97 5.94
C GLY A 79 -4.57 -16.32 5.09
N HIS A 80 -4.33 -15.16 4.47
CA HIS A 80 -5.30 -14.54 3.58
C HIS A 80 -5.40 -15.31 2.26
N ALA A 81 -6.62 -15.59 1.82
CA ALA A 81 -6.93 -16.50 0.72
C ALA A 81 -6.39 -16.02 -0.66
N GLY A 82 -5.70 -14.88 -0.71
CA GLY A 82 -5.09 -14.25 -1.89
C GLY A 82 -3.69 -14.72 -2.30
N THR A 83 -2.96 -15.53 -1.52
CA THR A 83 -1.58 -15.90 -1.90
C THR A 83 -1.52 -17.05 -2.94
N LEU A 84 -2.09 -16.83 -4.13
CA LEU A 84 -1.68 -17.53 -5.34
C LEU A 84 -0.48 -16.78 -5.92
N THR A 85 0.73 -17.23 -5.60
CA THR A 85 1.98 -16.82 -6.27
C THR A 85 1.93 -17.35 -7.71
N LEU A 86 1.18 -16.68 -8.59
CA LEU A 86 1.18 -16.97 -10.02
C LEU A 86 2.57 -16.58 -10.56
N PHE A 87 3.42 -17.58 -10.73
CA PHE A 87 4.61 -17.59 -11.58
C PHE A 87 5.43 -16.28 -11.57
N GLY A 88 6.11 -16.00 -10.46
CA GLY A 88 7.22 -15.04 -10.42
C GLY A 88 6.86 -13.55 -10.39
N ARG A 89 5.58 -13.18 -10.22
CA ARG A 89 5.11 -11.77 -10.21
C ARG A 89 4.74 -11.19 -8.83
N ALA A 90 5.07 -11.86 -7.73
CA ALA A 90 4.64 -11.44 -6.39
C ALA A 90 5.82 -11.31 -5.41
N ASP A 91 6.95 -10.76 -5.86
CA ASP A 91 8.05 -10.41 -4.96
C ASP A 91 7.74 -9.09 -4.26
N ALA A 92 7.84 -9.07 -2.93
CA ALA A 92 7.65 -7.86 -2.13
C ALA A 92 8.56 -6.71 -2.61
N ASN A 93 9.78 -7.02 -3.10
CA ASN A 93 10.69 -6.00 -3.60
C ASN A 93 10.16 -5.33 -4.87
N GLN A 94 9.50 -6.08 -5.75
CA GLN A 94 8.91 -5.53 -6.98
C GLN A 94 7.78 -4.54 -6.65
N LYS A 95 6.91 -4.91 -5.70
CA LYS A 95 5.84 -4.02 -5.21
C LYS A 95 6.40 -2.76 -4.57
N ILE A 96 7.42 -2.91 -3.72
CA ILE A 96 8.12 -1.79 -3.08
C ILE A 96 8.74 -0.85 -4.11
N GLU A 97 9.39 -1.40 -5.14
CA GLU A 97 10.01 -0.59 -6.19
C GLU A 97 8.97 0.11 -7.07
N ALA A 98 7.87 -0.55 -7.40
CA ALA A 98 6.75 0.06 -8.10
C ALA A 98 6.22 1.28 -7.34
N LEU A 99 5.90 1.11 -6.05
CA LEU A 99 5.42 2.18 -5.16
C LEU A 99 6.45 3.30 -5.02
N ARG A 100 7.73 2.96 -4.79
CA ARG A 100 8.82 3.94 -4.69
C ARG A 100 8.96 4.77 -5.97
N SER A 101 8.87 4.13 -7.14
CA SER A 101 8.90 4.81 -8.43
C SER A 101 7.71 5.76 -8.68
N ALA A 102 6.61 5.59 -7.92
CA ALA A 102 5.45 6.46 -7.92
C ALA A 102 5.54 7.62 -6.92
N GLY A 103 6.66 7.76 -6.20
CA GLY A 103 6.85 8.80 -5.17
C GLY A 103 6.31 8.43 -3.80
N VAL A 104 5.97 7.15 -3.57
CA VAL A 104 5.51 6.67 -2.26
C VAL A 104 6.70 6.49 -1.31
N HIS A 105 6.56 6.99 -0.09
CA HIS A 105 7.52 6.76 0.98
C HIS A 105 7.35 5.35 1.56
N ILE A 106 8.42 4.55 1.56
CA ILE A 106 8.33 3.16 2.02
C ILE A 106 8.78 3.07 3.48
N ALA A 107 7.89 2.65 4.37
CA ALA A 107 8.22 2.29 5.73
C ALA A 107 8.86 0.89 5.76
N PRO A 108 10.08 0.72 6.30
CA PRO A 108 10.75 -0.58 6.28
C PRO A 108 10.11 -1.57 7.26
N ASN A 109 9.55 -1.10 8.37
CA ASN A 109 8.87 -1.91 9.39
C ASN A 109 7.56 -1.25 9.87
N PRO A 110 6.65 -2.02 10.50
CA PRO A 110 5.38 -1.49 11.02
C PRO A 110 5.55 -0.33 12.01
N TYR A 111 6.58 -0.36 12.86
CA TYR A 111 6.84 0.69 13.84
C TYR A 111 7.39 1.98 13.23
N ASP A 112 7.87 1.94 11.98
CA ASP A 112 8.38 3.11 11.27
C ASP A 112 7.27 3.88 10.54
N VAL A 113 6.09 3.29 10.32
CA VAL A 113 5.00 3.87 9.50
C VAL A 113 4.60 5.27 10.00
N ALA A 114 4.40 5.41 11.31
CA ALA A 114 3.96 6.68 11.89
C ALA A 114 5.06 7.76 11.83
N GLU A 115 6.32 7.37 11.96
CA GLU A 115 7.45 8.30 11.85
C GLU A 115 7.62 8.79 10.41
N THR A 116 7.63 7.84 9.45
CA THR A 116 7.72 8.14 8.02
C THR A 116 6.58 9.07 7.56
N MET A 117 5.35 8.83 8.03
CA MET A 117 4.22 9.72 7.71
C MET A 117 4.42 11.12 8.28
N ARG A 118 4.90 11.23 9.52
CA ARG A 118 5.17 12.55 10.11
C ARG A 118 6.19 13.34 9.28
N GLN A 119 7.30 12.70 8.90
CA GLN A 119 8.34 13.33 8.09
C GLN A 119 7.85 13.71 6.69
N SER A 120 6.92 12.94 6.10
CA SER A 120 6.37 13.26 4.78
C SER A 120 5.36 14.42 4.76
N LEU A 121 4.88 14.85 5.93
CA LEU A 121 3.93 15.96 6.09
C LEU A 121 4.62 17.30 6.39
N GLU A 122 5.92 17.30 6.64
CA GLU A 122 6.76 18.48 6.88
C GLU A 122 7.26 19.10 5.57
#